data_AF-A0A7S2GY17-F1
#
_entry.id   AF-A0A7S2GY17-F1
#
_cell.length_a   1.000
_cell.length_b   1.000
_cell.length_c   1.000
_cell.angle_alpha   90.00
_cell.angle_beta   90.00
_cell.angle_gamma   90.00
#
_symmetry.space_group_name_H-M   'P 1'
#
loop_
_entity.id
_entity.type
_entity.pdbx_description
1 polymer ?
#
loop_
_entity_poly.entity_id
_entity_poly.type
_entity_poly.pdbx_seq_one_letter_code
_entity_poly.pdbx_strand_id
1 'polypeptide(L)'
;VVHQHERRTMIAQYIEKYLINPPGRWTKKVTTVDIGDDEIERVVHQTEGFSGRAISKLAIAWQAAAYGTDGAILDQETFFKTVELHKKSMMQKEEWIKHAKVRAEMLTSDR
;
A
#
# COMPACT_ATOMS: atom_id res chain seq x y z
N VAL A 1 -2.90 19.66 -7.15
CA VAL A 1 -2.36 19.18 -8.44
C VAL A 1 -0.96 18.59 -8.30
N VAL A 2 0.04 19.31 -7.73
CA VAL A 2 1.44 18.82 -7.59
C VAL A 2 1.55 17.48 -6.83
N HIS A 3 0.85 17.31 -5.71
CA HIS A 3 0.93 16.09 -4.89
C HIS A 3 0.28 14.83 -5.51
N GLN A 4 -0.62 14.99 -6.48
CA GLN A 4 -1.26 13.86 -7.16
C GLN A 4 -0.31 13.25 -8.18
N HIS A 5 0.40 14.11 -8.93
CA HIS A 5 1.40 13.67 -9.89
C HIS A 5 2.57 12.94 -9.22
N GLU A 6 3.11 13.48 -8.12
CA GLU A 6 4.15 12.82 -7.33
C GLU A 6 3.69 11.46 -6.80
N ARG A 7 2.44 11.35 -6.37
CA ARG A 7 1.84 10.09 -5.91
C ARG A 7 1.72 9.07 -7.03
N ARG A 8 1.24 9.48 -8.20
CA ARG A 8 1.19 8.63 -9.39
C ARG A 8 2.58 8.14 -9.75
N THR A 9 3.58 9.03 -9.77
CA THR A 9 4.98 8.68 -10.01
C THR A 9 5.50 7.66 -8.99
N MET A 10 5.25 7.86 -7.70
CA MET A 10 5.67 6.91 -6.66
C MET A 10 4.97 5.55 -6.80
N ILE A 11 3.67 5.53 -7.07
CA ILE A 11 2.91 4.28 -7.26
C ILE A 11 3.48 3.52 -8.46
N ALA A 12 3.64 4.18 -9.60
CA ALA A 12 4.20 3.56 -10.80
C ALA A 12 5.63 3.03 -10.55
N GLN A 13 6.50 3.82 -9.93
CA GLN A 13 7.86 3.40 -9.59
C GLN A 13 7.89 2.19 -8.64
N TYR A 14 6.97 2.12 -7.66
CA TYR A 14 6.93 0.99 -6.74
C TYR A 14 6.27 -0.25 -7.33
N ILE A 15 5.27 -0.10 -8.20
CA ILE A 15 4.75 -1.21 -9.01
C ILE A 15 5.89 -1.80 -9.85
N GLU A 16 6.63 -0.95 -10.55
CA GLU A 16 7.78 -1.37 -11.35
C GLU A 16 8.83 -2.10 -10.50
N LYS A 17 9.23 -1.49 -9.38
CA LYS A 17 10.30 -2.03 -8.51
C LYS A 17 9.92 -3.30 -7.75
N TYR A 18 8.66 -3.47 -7.34
CA TYR A 18 8.27 -4.59 -6.48
C TYR A 18 7.49 -5.68 -7.21
N LEU A 19 6.77 -5.35 -8.28
CA LEU A 19 5.94 -6.32 -9.00
C LEU A 19 6.61 -6.75 -10.30
N ILE A 20 6.95 -5.80 -11.16
CA ILE A 20 7.35 -6.10 -12.56
C ILE A 20 8.84 -6.46 -12.66
N ASN A 21 9.71 -5.67 -12.04
CA ASN A 21 11.16 -5.80 -12.11
C ASN A 21 11.80 -5.74 -10.71
N PRO A 22 11.51 -6.75 -9.86
CA PRO A 22 12.15 -6.84 -8.55
C PRO A 22 13.67 -7.02 -8.67
N PRO A 23 14.47 -6.33 -7.86
CA PRO A 23 15.93 -6.32 -7.99
C PRO A 23 16.61 -7.63 -7.56
N GLY A 24 15.89 -8.50 -6.83
CA GLY A 24 16.44 -9.76 -6.35
C GLY A 24 16.48 -10.81 -7.46
N ARG A 25 17.65 -11.43 -7.67
CA ARG A 25 17.85 -12.51 -8.65
C ARG A 25 16.83 -13.64 -8.54
N TRP A 26 16.38 -13.92 -7.32
CA TRP A 26 15.44 -14.99 -6.99
C TRP A 26 14.02 -14.50 -6.72
N THR A 27 13.78 -13.19 -6.80
CA THR A 27 12.46 -12.62 -6.55
C THR A 27 11.59 -12.83 -7.77
N LYS A 28 10.47 -13.52 -7.59
CA LYS A 28 9.55 -13.85 -8.69
C LYS A 28 8.85 -12.58 -9.17
N LYS A 29 8.78 -12.40 -10.50
CA LYS A 29 7.98 -11.33 -11.11
C LYS A 29 6.49 -11.60 -10.88
N VAL A 30 5.73 -10.54 -10.67
CA VAL A 30 4.28 -10.60 -10.57
C VAL A 30 3.67 -10.36 -11.94
N THR A 31 2.72 -11.21 -12.31
CA THR A 31 1.89 -11.02 -13.50
C THR A 31 0.66 -10.21 -13.12
N THR A 32 0.48 -9.04 -13.73
CA THR A 32 -0.72 -8.21 -13.52
C THR A 32 -1.79 -8.55 -14.56
N VAL A 33 -3.04 -8.67 -14.13
CA VAL A 33 -4.19 -8.94 -15.01
C VAL A 33 -5.22 -7.85 -14.81
N ASP A 34 -5.64 -7.20 -15.91
CA ASP A 34 -6.63 -6.12 -15.93
C ASP A 34 -6.28 -4.92 -15.03
N ILE A 35 -4.99 -4.57 -15.00
CA ILE A 35 -4.46 -3.39 -14.29
C ILE A 35 -3.74 -2.50 -15.30
N GLY A 36 -4.36 -1.38 -15.64
CA GLY A 36 -3.83 -0.36 -16.53
C GLY A 36 -3.82 1.03 -15.90
N ASP A 37 -3.76 2.05 -16.75
CA ASP A 37 -3.67 3.45 -16.32
C ASP A 37 -4.88 3.92 -15.51
N ASP A 38 -6.08 3.41 -15.82
CA ASP A 38 -7.33 3.75 -15.15
C ASP A 38 -7.37 3.18 -13.71
N GLU A 39 -6.94 1.93 -13.52
CA GLU A 39 -6.81 1.33 -12.19
C GLU A 39 -5.78 2.08 -11.35
N ILE A 40 -4.65 2.45 -11.96
CA ILE A 40 -3.60 3.24 -11.29
C ILE A 40 -4.16 4.61 -10.87
N GLU A 41 -4.89 5.30 -11.74
CA GLU A 41 -5.48 6.61 -11.40
C GLU A 41 -6.50 6.49 -10.26
N ARG A 42 -7.32 5.43 -10.26
CA ARG A 42 -8.22 5.16 -9.15
C ARG A 42 -7.47 4.97 -7.83
N VAL A 43 -6.35 4.24 -7.83
CA VAL A 43 -5.53 4.07 -6.62
C VAL A 43 -4.86 5.37 -6.19
N VAL A 44 -4.43 6.21 -7.14
CA VAL A 44 -3.91 7.55 -6.85
C VAL A 44 -4.94 8.34 -6.03
N HIS A 45 -6.21 8.33 -6.43
CA HIS A 45 -7.29 8.95 -5.67
C HIS A 45 -7.53 8.28 -4.31
N GLN A 46 -7.60 6.95 -4.26
CA GLN A 46 -7.86 6.21 -3.01
C GLN A 46 -6.75 6.34 -1.96
N THR A 47 -5.54 6.73 -2.38
CA THR A 47 -4.35 6.87 -1.53
C THR A 47 -3.99 8.33 -1.29
N GLU A 48 -4.94 9.26 -1.48
CA GLU A 48 -4.79 10.65 -1.04
C GLU A 48 -4.40 10.71 0.45
N GLY A 49 -3.48 11.61 0.80
CA GLY A 49 -2.95 11.74 2.16
C GLY A 49 -1.92 10.67 2.56
N PHE A 50 -1.67 9.64 1.73
CA PHE A 50 -0.64 8.65 2.03
C PHE A 50 0.75 9.27 1.93
N SER A 51 1.61 8.93 2.89
CA SER A 51 3.05 9.20 2.80
C SER A 51 3.73 8.27 1.80
N GLY A 52 4.90 8.64 1.28
CA GLY A 52 5.69 7.76 0.41
C GLY A 52 6.00 6.39 1.04
N ARG A 53 6.21 6.36 2.37
CA ARG A 53 6.40 5.10 3.12
C ARG A 53 5.13 4.24 3.14
N ALA A 54 3.94 4.84 3.23
CA ALA A 54 2.69 4.10 3.15
C ALA A 54 2.51 3.49 1.75
N ILE A 55 2.79 4.26 0.68
CA ILE A 55 2.72 3.78 -0.71
C ILE A 55 3.72 2.63 -0.95
N SER A 56 4.96 2.74 -0.44
CA SER A 56 5.94 1.65 -0.55
C SER A 56 5.47 0.35 0.12
N LYS A 57 4.82 0.45 1.29
CA LYS A 57 4.25 -0.71 1.97
C LYS A 57 3.03 -1.29 1.24
N LEU A 58 2.22 -0.45 0.60
CA LEU A 58 1.12 -0.90 -0.25
C LEU A 58 1.66 -1.74 -1.42
N ALA A 59 2.75 -1.32 -2.07
CA ALA A 59 3.36 -2.10 -3.15
C ALA A 59 3.88 -3.48 -2.69
N ILE A 60 4.48 -3.54 -1.49
CA ILE A 60 4.89 -4.81 -0.88
C ILE A 60 3.66 -5.67 -0.54
N ALA A 61 2.55 -5.07 -0.11
CA ALA A 61 1.32 -5.79 0.15
C ALA A 61 0.72 -6.41 -1.12
N TRP A 62 0.75 -5.69 -2.25
CA TRP A 62 0.36 -6.26 -3.55
C TRP A 62 1.26 -7.42 -3.95
N GLN A 63 2.58 -7.30 -3.76
CA GLN A 63 3.52 -8.37 -4.06
C GLN A 63 3.22 -9.62 -3.21
N ALA A 64 2.97 -9.44 -1.91
CA ALA A 64 2.61 -10.52 -1.01
C ALA A 64 1.27 -11.18 -1.41
N ALA A 65 0.27 -10.38 -1.77
CA ALA A 65 -1.03 -10.88 -2.24
C ALA A 65 -0.86 -11.73 -3.50
N ALA A 66 -0.07 -11.25 -4.46
CA ALA A 66 0.24 -11.98 -5.68
C ALA A 66 0.96 -13.30 -5.39
N TYR A 67 1.98 -13.30 -4.53
CA TYR A 67 2.71 -14.51 -4.15
C TYR A 67 1.87 -15.56 -3.42
N GLY A 68 0.71 -15.17 -2.86
CA GLY A 68 -0.27 -16.09 -2.30
C GLY A 68 -1.05 -16.88 -3.36
N THR A 69 -0.88 -16.59 -4.65
CA THR A 69 -1.57 -17.25 -5.77
C THR A 69 -0.66 -18.20 -6.54
N ASP A 70 -1.27 -19.17 -7.22
CA ASP A 70 -0.58 -19.97 -8.21
C ASP A 70 -0.17 -19.08 -9.39
N GLY A 71 1.13 -18.98 -9.63
CA GLY A 71 1.66 -18.18 -10.74
C GLY A 71 2.11 -16.76 -10.37
N ALA A 72 1.92 -16.30 -9.14
CA ALA A 72 2.20 -14.90 -8.74
C ALA A 72 1.39 -13.87 -9.54
N ILE A 73 0.08 -14.07 -9.58
CA ILE A 73 -0.87 -13.24 -10.33
C ILE A 73 -1.49 -12.20 -9.40
N LEU A 74 -1.55 -10.96 -9.86
CA LEU A 74 -2.28 -9.87 -9.25
C LEU A 74 -3.37 -9.41 -10.22
N ASP A 75 -4.60 -9.82 -9.96
CA ASP A 75 -5.77 -9.36 -10.71
C ASP A 75 -6.33 -8.04 -10.15
N GLN A 76 -7.24 -7.44 -10.90
CA GLN A 76 -7.89 -6.18 -10.56
C GLN A 76 -8.61 -6.24 -9.20
N GLU A 77 -9.29 -7.35 -8.89
CA GLU A 77 -10.00 -7.50 -7.62
C GLU A 77 -9.02 -7.46 -6.44
N THR A 78 -7.97 -8.28 -6.50
CA THR A 78 -6.95 -8.38 -5.45
C THR A 78 -6.17 -7.09 -5.30
N PHE A 79 -5.92 -6.39 -6.41
CA PHE A 79 -5.28 -5.07 -6.43
C PHE A 79 -6.07 -4.06 -5.58
N PHE A 80 -7.37 -3.87 -5.84
CA PHE A 80 -8.19 -2.94 -5.06
C PHE A 80 -8.48 -3.42 -3.64
N LYS A 81 -8.69 -4.73 -3.45
CA LYS A 81 -8.90 -5.31 -2.11
C LYS A 81 -7.71 -5.04 -1.20
N THR A 82 -6.49 -5.15 -1.74
CA THR A 82 -5.27 -4.87 -0.99
C THR A 82 -5.17 -3.40 -0.58
N VAL A 83 -5.59 -2.46 -1.44
CA VAL A 83 -5.67 -1.02 -1.09
C VAL A 83 -6.60 -0.81 0.10
N GLU A 84 -7.80 -1.39 0.06
CA GLU A 84 -8.79 -1.25 1.13
C GLU A 84 -8.32 -1.89 2.45
N LEU A 85 -7.68 -3.07 2.38
CA LEU A 85 -7.08 -3.69 3.57
C LEU A 85 -5.94 -2.84 4.14
N HIS A 86 -5.11 -2.25 3.28
CA HIS A 86 -4.02 -1.38 3.70
C HIS A 86 -4.53 -0.13 4.42
N LYS A 87 -5.57 0.51 3.87
CA LYS A 87 -6.27 1.65 4.49
C LYS A 87 -6.80 1.29 5.88
N LYS A 88 -7.54 0.18 5.97
CA LYS A 88 -8.10 -0.31 7.25
C LYS A 88 -7.00 -0.57 8.28
N SER A 89 -5.90 -1.21 7.87
CA SER A 89 -4.76 -1.47 8.76
C SER A 89 -4.11 -0.18 9.27
N MET A 90 -3.95 0.83 8.41
CA MET A 90 -3.42 2.14 8.80
C MET A 90 -4.33 2.84 9.82
N MET A 91 -5.64 2.86 9.57
CA MET A 91 -6.63 3.47 10.48
C MET A 91 -6.63 2.78 11.85
N GLN A 92 -6.68 1.45 11.89
CA GLN A 92 -6.62 0.68 13.15
C GLN A 92 -5.34 0.98 13.93
N LYS A 93 -4.20 1.07 13.25
CA LYS A 93 -2.93 1.43 13.88
C LYS A 93 -2.97 2.83 14.49
N GLU A 94 -3.55 3.80 13.78
CA GLU A 94 -3.68 5.18 14.26
C GLU A 94 -4.58 5.26 15.50
N GLU A 95 -5.72 4.56 15.48
CA GLU A 95 -6.60 4.43 16.64
C GLU A 95 -5.87 3.85 17.85
N TRP A 96 -5.12 2.77 17.66
CA TRP A 96 -4.33 2.16 18.74
C TRP A 96 -3.30 3.12 19.32
N ILE A 97 -2.60 3.88 18.48
CA ILE A 97 -1.62 4.89 18.92
C ILE A 97 -2.32 6.00 19.71
N LYS A 98 -3.47 6.49 19.24
CA LYS A 98 -4.26 7.51 19.93
C LYS A 98 -4.69 7.02 21.32
N HIS A 99 -5.24 5.82 21.41
CA HIS A 99 -5.62 5.22 22.68
C HIS A 99 -4.42 5.00 23.61
N ALA A 100 -3.29 4.55 23.07
CA ALA A 100 -2.07 4.38 23.86
C ALA A 100 -1.55 5.70 24.41
N LYS A 101 -1.60 6.79 23.61
CA LYS A 101 -1.19 8.13 24.03
C LYS A 101 -2.07 8.67 25.16
N VAL A 102 -3.39 8.58 25.01
CA VAL A 102 -4.36 8.99 26.04
C VAL A 102 -4.11 8.23 27.35
N ARG A 103 -3.87 6.91 27.29
CA ARG A 103 -3.53 6.12 28.48
C ARG A 103 -2.23 6.56 29.14
N ALA A 104 -1.19 6.85 28.34
CA ALA A 104 0.08 7.32 28.86
C ALA A 104 -0.07 8.68 29.57
N GLU A 105 -0.83 9.60 28.99
CA GLU A 105 -1.10 10.93 29.57
C GLU A 105 -1.84 10.82 30.91
N MET A 106 -2.88 9.97 31.00
CA MET A 106 -3.59 9.71 32.26
C MET A 106 -2.64 9.20 33.36
N LEU A 107 -1.79 8.22 33.06
CA LEU A 107 -0.83 7.66 34.01
C LEU A 107 0.23 8.65 34.48
N THR A 108 0.55 9.66 33.67
CA THR A 108 1.51 10.72 34.03
C THR A 108 0.87 11.88 34.78
N SER A 109 -0.44 12.10 34.64
CA SER A 109 -1.16 13.19 35.31
C SER A 109 -1.64 12.84 36.72
N ASP A 110 -1.72 11.55 37.06
CA ASP A 110 -2.01 11.03 38.41
C ASP A 110 -0.74 10.95 39.31
N ARG A 111 0.37 11.58 38.91
CA ARG A 111 1.63 11.65 39.65
C ARG A 111 1.94 13.04 40.20
#